data_AF-A0A7S2IWR3-F1
#
_entry.id   AF-A0A7S2IWR3-F1
#
_cell.length_a   1.000
_cell.length_b   1.000
_cell.length_c   1.000
_cell.angle_alpha   90.00
_cell.angle_beta   90.00
_cell.angle_gamma   90.00
#
_symmetry.space_group_name_H-M   'P 1'
#
loop_
_entity.id
_entity.type
_entity.pdbx_description
1 polymer ?
#
loop_
_entity_poly.entity_id
_entity_poly.type
_entity_poly.pdbx_seq_one_letter_code
_entity_poly.pdbx_strand_id
1 'polypeptide(L)'
;MKCEDIDNCDQLQHGCGAKGICIDLVNGYDCNCEKGYPRRRNHDGEIVCGDEADKDICGGNTCGSYGLCIELTQANSNNLERGKRSFRCECADGFADNGTTCVRRDCGALHDELGTWTGSTFFNQEYKLECPPHSFVWGYTGLRDVTIRCSRRGTWLSRPVCHSPELEAQDERYESMRRWISFACVLVCVCSAALAAGLTLGLATLEPFGLTVVMATSEEHCKSREEREKLRRDQ
;
A
#
# COMPACT_ATOMS: atom_id res chain seq x y z
N MET A 1 21.59 3.36 -33.23
CA MET A 1 21.85 4.03 -31.95
C MET A 1 21.41 5.47 -32.12
N LYS A 2 20.49 5.95 -31.28
CA LYS A 2 19.94 7.30 -31.35
C LYS A 2 20.68 8.10 -30.28
N CYS A 3 21.36 9.18 -30.64
CA CYS A 3 21.88 10.12 -29.65
C CYS A 3 20.71 11.00 -29.22
N GLU A 4 20.42 10.97 -27.92
CA GLU A 4 19.46 11.88 -27.30
C GLU A 4 20.26 12.82 -26.41
N ASP A 5 19.93 14.10 -26.51
CA ASP A 5 20.49 15.13 -25.64
C ASP A 5 20.01 14.85 -24.21
N ILE A 6 20.93 14.81 -23.27
CA ILE A 6 20.60 14.56 -21.87
C ILE A 6 20.70 15.89 -21.16
N ASP A 7 19.58 16.35 -20.60
CA ASP A 7 19.55 17.59 -19.83
C ASP A 7 20.58 17.53 -18.68
N ASN A 8 21.67 18.26 -18.85
CA ASN A 8 22.77 18.29 -17.90
C ASN A 8 22.39 19.07 -16.63
N CYS A 9 21.37 19.93 -16.68
CA CYS A 9 20.87 20.66 -15.52
C CYS A 9 20.13 19.74 -14.53
N ASP A 10 19.42 18.74 -15.05
CA ASP A 10 18.71 17.75 -14.23
C ASP A 10 19.64 16.76 -13.54
N GLN A 11 20.91 16.69 -13.95
CA GLN A 11 21.94 15.86 -13.32
C GLN A 11 22.71 16.55 -12.19
N LEU A 12 22.49 17.86 -11.98
CA LEU A 12 23.25 18.64 -11.01
C LEU A 12 22.76 18.39 -9.59
N GLN A 13 23.70 18.13 -8.69
CA GLN A 13 23.38 17.92 -7.27
C GLN A 13 23.10 19.27 -6.58
N HIS A 14 23.81 20.32 -7.01
CA HIS A 14 23.79 21.65 -6.42
C HIS A 14 23.16 22.67 -7.39
N GLY A 15 23.29 22.42 -8.68
CA GLY A 15 22.71 23.25 -9.72
C GLY A 15 23.36 24.63 -9.77
N CYS A 16 22.72 25.61 -10.42
CA CYS A 16 23.27 26.97 -10.47
C CYS A 16 23.06 27.78 -9.18
N GLY A 17 22.44 27.17 -8.17
CA GLY A 17 21.95 27.85 -6.97
C GLY A 17 20.75 28.77 -7.26
N ALA A 18 20.16 29.35 -6.21
CA ALA A 18 18.95 30.17 -6.35
C ALA A 18 19.16 31.52 -7.05
N LYS A 19 20.42 31.92 -7.29
CA LYS A 19 20.80 33.17 -7.98
C LYS A 19 21.27 32.94 -9.40
N GLY A 20 21.01 31.75 -9.94
CA GLY A 20 21.39 31.35 -11.27
C GLY A 20 20.33 30.49 -11.93
N ILE A 21 20.16 30.67 -13.24
CA ILE A 21 19.36 29.77 -14.06
C ILE A 21 20.31 28.85 -14.80
N CYS A 22 20.07 27.54 -14.72
CA CYS A 22 20.84 26.56 -15.47
C CYS A 22 20.50 26.59 -16.96
N ILE A 23 21.54 26.52 -17.78
CA ILE A 23 21.47 26.44 -19.23
C ILE A 23 22.07 25.10 -19.63
N ASP A 24 21.22 24.24 -20.19
CA ASP A 24 21.62 22.96 -20.78
C ASP A 24 22.40 23.18 -22.08
N LEU A 25 23.50 22.44 -22.26
CA LEU A 25 24.39 22.53 -23.41
C LEU A 25 24.77 21.11 -23.88
N VAL A 26 25.01 20.95 -25.18
CA VAL A 26 25.37 19.66 -25.81
C VAL A 26 26.57 18.94 -25.17
N ASN A 27 27.42 19.65 -24.42
CA ASN A 27 28.59 19.08 -23.74
C ASN A 27 28.71 19.59 -22.28
N GLY A 28 27.59 19.70 -21.57
CA GLY A 28 27.56 20.10 -20.16
C GLY A 28 26.51 21.16 -19.89
N TYR A 29 26.77 22.05 -18.94
CA TYR A 29 25.85 23.11 -18.58
C TYR A 29 26.61 24.40 -18.28
N ASP A 30 25.89 25.51 -18.29
CA ASP A 30 26.37 26.79 -17.78
C ASP A 30 25.29 27.43 -16.89
N CYS A 31 25.67 28.47 -16.15
CA CYS A 31 24.78 29.18 -15.24
C CYS A 31 24.66 30.65 -15.64
N ASN A 32 23.44 31.08 -15.93
CA ASN A 32 23.14 32.49 -16.09
C ASN A 32 22.87 33.12 -14.71
N CYS A 33 23.90 33.76 -14.14
CA CYS A 33 23.82 34.36 -12.81
C CYS A 33 23.16 35.74 -12.81
N GLU A 34 22.42 36.04 -11.74
CA GLU A 34 21.91 37.37 -11.45
C GLU A 34 23.05 38.39 -11.24
N LYS A 35 22.78 39.65 -11.56
CA LYS A 35 23.76 40.73 -11.41
C LYS A 35 24.20 40.86 -9.96
N GLY A 36 25.50 40.77 -9.72
CA GLY A 36 26.09 40.84 -8.39
C GLY A 36 26.46 39.50 -7.81
N TYR A 37 26.13 38.38 -8.46
CA TYR A 37 26.53 37.02 -8.06
C TYR A 37 27.42 36.40 -9.16
N PRO A 38 28.75 36.36 -9.01
CA PRO A 38 29.63 35.80 -10.02
C PRO A 38 29.49 34.27 -10.11
N ARG A 39 29.85 33.73 -11.28
CA ARG A 39 30.03 32.28 -11.46
C ARG A 39 31.25 31.80 -10.69
N ARG A 40 31.10 30.73 -9.93
CA ARG A 40 32.18 30.06 -9.19
C ARG A 40 32.01 28.55 -9.28
N ARG A 41 33.02 27.80 -8.83
CA ARG A 41 32.88 26.34 -8.64
C ARG A 41 32.66 26.02 -7.16
N ASN A 42 31.77 25.08 -6.86
CA ASN A 42 31.60 24.55 -5.51
C ASN A 42 32.66 23.47 -5.20
N HIS A 43 32.59 22.86 -4.02
CA HIS A 43 33.53 21.79 -3.60
C HIS A 43 33.48 20.57 -4.53
N ASP A 44 32.33 20.30 -5.14
CA ASP A 44 32.13 19.18 -6.06
C ASP A 44 32.47 19.52 -7.52
N GLY A 45 32.95 20.74 -7.77
CA GLY A 45 33.36 21.22 -9.08
C GLY A 45 32.21 21.72 -9.97
N GLU A 46 30.96 21.76 -9.48
CA GLU A 46 29.80 22.31 -10.17
C GLU A 46 29.90 23.84 -10.30
N ILE A 47 29.46 24.39 -11.44
CA ILE A 47 29.32 25.83 -11.66
C ILE A 47 28.09 26.32 -10.89
N VAL A 48 28.28 27.27 -9.99
CA VAL A 48 27.23 27.84 -9.15
C VAL A 48 27.32 29.38 -9.15
N CYS A 49 26.20 30.06 -8.92
CA CYS A 49 26.15 31.51 -8.79
C CYS A 49 26.22 31.94 -7.32
N GLY A 50 27.24 32.71 -6.94
CA GLY A 50 27.41 33.15 -5.55
C GLY A 50 28.65 34.01 -5.32
N ASP A 51 28.67 34.77 -4.22
CA ASP A 51 29.74 35.72 -3.90
C ASP A 51 30.92 35.09 -3.15
N GLU A 52 32.12 35.70 -3.27
CA GLU A 52 33.33 35.29 -2.54
C GLU A 52 33.28 35.67 -1.05
N ALA A 53 32.44 36.64 -0.68
CA ALA A 53 32.26 37.10 0.70
C ALA A 53 31.34 36.20 1.53
N ASP A 54 30.78 35.15 0.93
CA ASP A 54 29.85 34.21 1.56
C ASP A 54 30.63 33.22 2.46
N LYS A 55 31.11 33.77 3.58
CA LYS A 55 31.73 33.08 4.72
C LYS A 55 30.70 32.74 5.80
N ASP A 56 29.42 33.05 5.53
CA ASP A 56 28.30 32.77 6.40
C ASP A 56 27.84 31.33 6.24
N ILE A 57 26.94 30.92 7.12
CA ILE A 57 26.51 29.54 7.32
C ILE A 57 25.88 28.88 6.06
N CYS A 58 25.51 29.70 5.06
CA CYS A 58 25.04 29.30 3.73
C CYS A 58 26.13 29.36 2.62
N GLY A 59 27.38 29.67 2.99
CA GLY A 59 28.57 29.95 2.18
C GLY A 59 29.02 28.85 1.24
N GLY A 60 28.22 28.58 0.21
CA GLY A 60 28.39 27.50 -0.75
C GLY A 60 27.51 26.28 -0.50
N ASN A 61 26.65 26.28 0.53
CA ASN A 61 25.60 25.27 0.69
C ASN A 61 24.44 25.63 -0.26
N THR A 62 24.41 25.02 -1.43
CA THR A 62 23.29 25.20 -2.34
C THR A 62 22.18 24.25 -1.90
N CYS A 63 21.03 24.82 -1.58
CA CYS A 63 19.78 24.06 -1.47
C CYS A 63 19.29 23.55 -2.85
N GLY A 64 20.21 23.23 -3.77
CA GLY A 64 19.96 22.95 -5.17
C GLY A 64 19.56 24.20 -5.97
N SER A 65 19.24 24.00 -7.25
CA SER A 65 18.54 25.01 -8.08
C SER A 65 17.12 25.31 -7.59
N TYR A 66 16.56 24.45 -6.72
CA TYR A 66 15.16 24.46 -6.32
C TYR A 66 14.95 24.88 -4.85
N GLY A 67 15.95 25.50 -4.24
CA GLY A 67 15.88 25.90 -2.84
C GLY A 67 16.71 27.11 -2.48
N LEU A 68 16.25 27.82 -1.47
CA LEU A 68 16.93 28.94 -0.84
C LEU A 68 17.54 28.48 0.49
N CYS A 69 18.83 28.75 0.70
CA CYS A 69 19.47 28.50 1.98
C CYS A 69 19.05 29.57 2.99
N ILE A 70 18.60 29.13 4.16
CA ILE A 70 18.21 30.01 5.27
C ILE A 70 19.08 29.67 6.48
N GLU A 71 19.76 30.68 6.98
CA GLU A 71 20.52 30.59 8.22
C GLU A 71 19.59 30.45 9.43
N LEU A 72 19.89 29.49 10.29
CA LEU A 72 19.23 29.32 11.58
C LEU A 72 20.12 29.94 12.66
N THR A 73 19.95 31.24 12.92
CA THR A 73 20.64 31.90 14.03
C THR A 73 20.32 31.16 15.33
N GLN A 74 21.34 30.73 16.07
CA GLN A 74 21.18 30.00 17.32
C GLN A 74 20.31 30.78 18.32
N ALA A 75 19.04 30.41 18.46
CA ALA A 75 18.25 30.82 19.61
C ALA A 75 18.77 30.05 20.83
N ASN A 76 19.61 30.73 21.63
CA ASN A 76 20.03 30.39 22.99
C ASN A 76 20.38 28.92 23.28
N SER A 77 21.69 28.65 23.28
CA SER A 77 22.31 27.51 23.95
C SER A 77 21.88 27.42 25.42
N ASN A 78 20.95 26.52 25.72
CA ASN A 78 20.88 25.82 27.01
C ASN A 78 20.21 24.43 26.91
N ASN A 79 20.09 23.88 25.70
CA ASN A 79 19.82 22.45 25.53
C ASN A 79 20.65 21.93 24.37
N LEU A 80 21.76 21.28 24.73
CA LEU A 80 22.62 20.49 23.87
C LEU A 80 21.82 19.27 23.39
N GLU A 81 20.98 19.48 22.37
CA GLU A 81 20.48 18.41 21.53
C GLU A 81 21.47 18.26 20.36
N ARG A 82 22.19 17.15 20.40
CA ARG A 82 23.26 16.76 19.48
C ARG A 82 22.67 16.58 18.07
N GLY A 83 22.76 17.62 17.22
CA GLY A 83 22.45 17.50 15.78
C GLY A 83 21.68 18.66 15.11
N LYS A 84 21.59 19.85 15.70
CA LYS A 84 20.93 21.00 15.06
C LYS A 84 21.82 21.57 13.95
N ARG A 85 21.37 21.46 12.69
CA ARG A 85 22.00 22.09 11.52
C ARG A 85 21.90 23.62 11.68
N SER A 86 22.95 24.33 11.29
CA SER A 86 23.01 25.79 11.37
C SER A 86 22.28 26.49 10.22
N PHE A 87 21.84 25.73 9.21
CA PHE A 87 20.98 26.19 8.12
C PHE A 87 19.85 25.19 7.83
N ARG A 88 18.84 25.63 7.08
CA ARG A 88 17.83 24.77 6.45
C ARG A 88 17.56 25.24 5.03
N CYS A 89 16.95 24.38 4.23
CA CYS A 89 16.54 24.73 2.88
C CYS A 89 15.05 25.06 2.82
N GLU A 90 14.71 26.23 2.29
CA GLU A 90 13.34 26.53 1.88
C GLU A 90 13.19 26.20 0.40
N CYS A 91 12.46 25.12 0.14
CA CYS A 91 12.33 24.53 -1.18
C CYS A 91 11.14 25.08 -1.95
N ALA A 92 11.28 25.17 -3.27
CA ALA A 92 10.18 25.44 -4.18
C ALA A 92 9.09 24.36 -4.09
N ASP A 93 7.88 24.70 -4.55
CA ASP A 93 6.74 23.77 -4.62
C ASP A 93 7.15 22.47 -5.34
N GLY A 94 6.85 21.31 -4.73
CA GLY A 94 7.23 20.01 -5.27
C GLY A 94 8.61 19.50 -4.87
N PHE A 95 9.36 20.25 -4.06
CA PHE A 95 10.65 19.84 -3.50
C PHE A 95 10.60 19.77 -1.95
N ALA A 96 11.54 19.04 -1.37
CA ALA A 96 11.65 18.82 0.07
C ALA A 96 13.11 18.93 0.53
N ASP A 97 13.31 19.51 1.71
CA ASP A 97 14.62 19.62 2.34
C ASP A 97 15.04 18.24 2.90
N ASN A 98 16.13 17.66 2.38
CA ASN A 98 16.71 16.44 2.92
C ASN A 98 17.78 16.69 4.00
N GLY A 99 18.06 17.97 4.30
CA GLY A 99 19.08 18.43 5.23
C GLY A 99 20.35 18.96 4.58
N THR A 100 20.51 18.81 3.27
CA THR A 100 21.63 19.38 2.50
C THR A 100 21.15 20.10 1.25
N THR A 101 20.14 19.57 0.56
CA THR A 101 19.59 20.14 -0.68
C THR A 101 18.07 19.95 -0.78
N CYS A 102 17.43 20.70 -1.67
CA CYS A 102 16.04 20.49 -2.02
C CYS A 102 15.91 19.38 -3.06
N VAL A 103 15.48 18.20 -2.59
CA VAL A 103 15.23 17.06 -3.45
C VAL A 103 13.80 17.07 -3.96
N ARG A 104 13.62 16.57 -5.19
CA ARG A 104 12.29 16.42 -5.79
C ARG A 104 11.45 15.47 -4.94
N ARG A 105 10.20 15.86 -4.64
CA ARG A 105 9.30 14.99 -3.86
C ARG A 105 8.98 13.74 -4.65
N ASP A 106 9.03 12.60 -3.96
CA ASP A 106 8.60 11.31 -4.48
C ASP A 106 7.19 11.00 -3.96
N CYS A 107 6.26 10.75 -4.86
CA CYS A 107 4.89 10.34 -4.51
C CYS A 107 4.78 8.84 -4.18
N GLY A 108 5.85 8.07 -4.43
CA GLY A 108 5.92 6.62 -4.22
C GLY A 108 5.35 5.80 -5.36
N ALA A 109 5.83 4.56 -5.49
CA ALA A 109 5.36 3.63 -6.52
C ALA A 109 3.90 3.24 -6.27
N LEU A 110 3.12 3.19 -7.35
CA LEU A 110 1.77 2.64 -7.33
C LEU A 110 1.83 1.19 -7.78
N HIS A 111 0.94 0.38 -7.20
CA HIS A 111 0.75 -1.00 -7.58
C HIS A 111 -0.65 -1.16 -8.14
N ASP A 112 -0.76 -1.99 -9.17
CA ASP A 112 -2.01 -2.39 -9.80
C ASP A 112 -1.94 -3.91 -10.02
N GLU A 113 -3.06 -4.60 -9.84
CA GLU A 113 -3.12 -6.07 -9.94
C GLU A 113 -3.11 -6.56 -11.39
N LEU A 114 -3.55 -5.72 -12.34
CA LEU A 114 -3.69 -6.06 -13.75
C LEU A 114 -2.72 -5.29 -14.65
N GLY A 115 -2.59 -4.00 -14.39
CA GLY A 115 -1.80 -3.06 -15.18
C GLY A 115 -0.36 -2.97 -14.75
N THR A 116 0.45 -2.35 -15.60
CA THR A 116 1.86 -2.05 -15.30
C THR A 116 2.07 -0.56 -15.27
N TRP A 117 2.70 -0.10 -14.19
CA TRP A 117 3.14 1.29 -14.05
C TRP A 117 4.54 1.47 -14.61
N THR A 118 4.73 2.46 -15.47
CA THR A 118 6.02 2.82 -16.08
C THR A 118 6.28 4.32 -15.96
N GLY A 119 7.55 4.74 -15.93
CA GLY A 119 7.94 6.14 -15.77
C GLY A 119 8.48 6.46 -14.38
N SER A 120 8.23 7.68 -13.90
CA SER A 120 8.85 8.19 -12.67
C SER A 120 7.82 8.69 -11.66
N THR A 121 8.07 8.40 -10.38
CA THR A 121 7.19 8.77 -9.26
C THR A 121 7.49 10.17 -8.70
N PHE A 122 8.49 10.86 -9.25
CA PHE A 122 8.91 12.17 -8.77
C PHE A 122 8.00 13.30 -9.25
N PHE A 123 7.99 14.42 -8.50
CA PHE A 123 7.19 15.62 -8.78
C PHE A 123 7.26 16.06 -10.25
N ASN A 124 6.09 16.29 -10.85
CA ASN A 124 5.90 16.74 -12.24
C ASN A 124 6.52 15.84 -13.33
N GLN A 125 6.95 14.62 -12.98
CA GLN A 125 7.36 13.61 -13.96
C GLN A 125 6.16 12.76 -14.39
N GLU A 126 6.27 12.16 -15.57
CA GLU A 126 5.22 11.31 -16.14
C GLU A 126 5.28 9.90 -15.54
N TYR A 127 4.13 9.45 -15.03
CA TYR A 127 3.94 8.09 -14.55
C TYR A 127 2.70 7.51 -15.22
N LYS A 128 2.92 6.48 -16.04
CA LYS A 128 1.94 5.93 -16.96
C LYS A 128 1.48 4.56 -16.46
N LEU A 129 0.17 4.39 -16.35
CA LEU A 129 -0.46 3.09 -16.18
C LEU A 129 -0.88 2.56 -17.54
N GLU A 130 -0.46 1.35 -17.87
CA GLU A 130 -0.89 0.63 -19.07
C GLU A 130 -1.67 -0.62 -18.68
N CYS A 131 -2.90 -0.71 -19.16
CA CYS A 131 -3.77 -1.85 -18.91
C CYS A 131 -3.65 -2.91 -20.03
N PRO A 132 -3.72 -4.20 -19.69
CA PRO A 132 -3.66 -5.29 -20.67
C PRO A 132 -4.82 -5.25 -21.69
N PRO A 133 -4.74 -5.98 -22.81
CA PRO A 133 -5.85 -6.08 -23.76
C PRO A 133 -7.16 -6.48 -23.09
N HIS A 134 -8.30 -5.96 -23.57
CA HIS A 134 -9.64 -6.18 -23.02
C HIS A 134 -9.90 -5.62 -21.61
N SER A 135 -8.99 -4.78 -21.11
CA SER A 135 -9.17 -4.01 -19.88
C SER A 135 -9.08 -2.51 -20.16
N PHE A 136 -9.57 -1.70 -19.22
CA PHE A 136 -9.60 -0.25 -19.31
C PHE A 136 -9.33 0.40 -17.96
N VAL A 137 -8.94 1.67 -17.97
CA VAL A 137 -8.74 2.46 -16.76
C VAL A 137 -10.10 2.93 -16.22
N TRP A 138 -10.44 2.53 -15.00
CA TRP A 138 -11.71 2.92 -14.38
C TRP A 138 -11.73 4.40 -13.98
N GLY A 139 -12.85 5.10 -14.23
CA GLY A 139 -13.03 6.52 -13.94
C GLY A 139 -12.42 7.48 -14.96
N TYR A 140 -11.74 6.96 -15.98
CA TYR A 140 -11.24 7.70 -17.15
C TYR A 140 -12.04 7.26 -18.40
N THR A 141 -11.90 7.96 -19.52
CA THR A 141 -12.76 7.85 -20.73
C THR A 141 -12.62 6.52 -21.50
N GLY A 142 -12.64 5.37 -20.82
CA GLY A 142 -12.45 4.04 -21.41
C GLY A 142 -11.08 3.86 -22.06
N LEU A 143 -10.08 4.66 -21.66
CA LEU A 143 -8.73 4.57 -22.19
C LEU A 143 -8.04 3.32 -21.65
N ARG A 144 -7.13 2.77 -22.46
CA ARG A 144 -6.28 1.62 -22.08
C ARG A 144 -5.04 2.04 -21.31
N ASP A 145 -4.70 3.32 -21.34
CA ASP A 145 -3.62 3.90 -20.59
C ASP A 145 -4.00 5.26 -20.00
N VAL A 146 -3.29 5.66 -18.96
CA VAL A 146 -3.42 6.99 -18.38
C VAL A 146 -2.06 7.45 -17.87
N THR A 147 -1.74 8.71 -18.12
CA THR A 147 -0.55 9.36 -17.58
C THR A 147 -0.97 10.30 -16.47
N ILE A 148 -0.38 10.10 -15.28
CA ILE A 148 -0.54 11.00 -14.14
C ILE A 148 0.81 11.63 -13.79
N ARG A 149 0.76 12.72 -13.02
CA ARG A 149 1.95 13.42 -12.53
C ARG A 149 1.88 13.62 -11.03
N CYS A 150 3.02 13.49 -10.36
CA CYS A 150 3.11 13.66 -8.92
C CYS A 150 2.85 15.12 -8.53
N SER A 151 2.01 15.33 -7.51
CA SER A 151 1.62 16.66 -7.05
C SER A 151 2.73 17.39 -6.31
N ARG A 152 2.66 18.72 -6.23
CA ARG A 152 3.58 19.56 -5.44
C ARG A 152 3.66 19.19 -3.95
N ARG A 153 2.65 18.49 -3.42
CA ARG A 153 2.63 18.00 -2.04
C ARG A 153 3.38 16.68 -1.82
N GLY A 154 3.84 16.01 -2.88
CA GLY A 154 4.42 14.67 -2.78
C GLY A 154 3.38 13.57 -2.55
N THR A 155 2.16 13.76 -3.06
CA THR A 155 1.08 12.76 -3.01
C THR A 155 0.37 12.68 -4.36
N TRP A 156 -0.04 11.47 -4.76
CA TRP A 156 -0.86 11.27 -5.96
C TRP A 156 -2.27 11.86 -5.74
N LEU A 157 -2.72 12.72 -6.66
CA LEU A 157 -4.10 13.28 -6.62
C LEU A 157 -5.14 12.27 -7.10
N SER A 158 -4.73 11.35 -7.97
CA SER A 158 -5.55 10.28 -8.53
C SER A 158 -4.77 8.98 -8.49
N ARG A 159 -5.45 7.89 -8.15
CA ARG A 159 -4.89 6.53 -8.14
C ARG A 159 -5.73 5.66 -9.09
N PRO A 160 -5.53 5.82 -10.42
CA PRO A 160 -6.27 5.04 -11.40
C PRO A 160 -5.91 3.56 -11.26
N VAL A 161 -6.89 2.71 -11.56
CA VAL A 161 -6.76 1.25 -11.50
C VAL A 161 -7.29 0.65 -12.79
N CYS A 162 -6.63 -0.41 -13.27
CA CYS A 162 -7.10 -1.17 -14.41
C CYS A 162 -8.23 -2.11 -14.00
N HIS A 163 -9.29 -2.14 -14.80
CA HIS A 163 -10.43 -3.04 -14.63
C HIS A 163 -10.64 -3.88 -15.88
N SER A 164 -10.90 -5.17 -15.69
CA SER A 164 -11.16 -6.14 -16.75
C SER A 164 -12.47 -6.87 -16.47
N PRO A 165 -13.56 -6.54 -17.18
CA PRO A 165 -14.86 -7.16 -16.95
C PRO A 165 -14.86 -8.69 -17.11
N GLU A 166 -14.03 -9.20 -18.02
CA GLU A 166 -13.91 -10.65 -18.25
C GLU A 166 -13.22 -11.36 -17.08
N LEU A 167 -12.16 -10.76 -16.52
CA LEU A 167 -11.46 -11.35 -15.38
C LEU A 167 -12.32 -11.31 -14.12
N GLU A 168 -13.03 -10.21 -13.87
CA GLU A 168 -13.96 -10.08 -12.73
C GLU A 168 -15.06 -11.15 -12.79
N ALA A 169 -15.67 -11.36 -13.97
CA ALA A 169 -16.70 -12.38 -14.13
C ALA A 169 -16.18 -13.81 -13.91
N GLN A 170 -14.90 -14.07 -14.21
CA GLN A 170 -14.30 -15.37 -13.94
C GLN A 170 -13.94 -15.55 -12.46
N ASP A 171 -13.42 -14.51 -11.81
CA ASP A 171 -13.03 -14.57 -10.39
C ASP A 171 -14.24 -14.78 -9.48
N GLU A 172 -15.37 -14.11 -9.74
CA GLU A 172 -16.63 -14.34 -9.02
C GLU A 172 -17.11 -15.79 -9.11
N ARG A 173 -16.99 -16.40 -10.30
CA ARG A 173 -17.35 -17.81 -10.52
C ARG A 173 -16.41 -18.74 -9.76
N TYR A 174 -15.11 -18.45 -9.77
CA TYR A 174 -14.11 -19.24 -9.07
C TYR A 174 -14.29 -19.16 -7.55
N GLU A 175 -14.48 -17.95 -6.99
CA GLU A 175 -14.77 -17.77 -5.57
C GLU A 175 -16.04 -18.51 -5.14
N SER A 176 -17.10 -18.39 -5.94
CA SER A 176 -18.36 -19.11 -5.68
C SER A 176 -18.12 -20.61 -5.62
N MET A 177 -17.44 -21.18 -6.62
CA MET A 177 -17.06 -22.60 -6.60
C MET A 177 -16.22 -22.97 -5.38
N ARG A 178 -15.23 -22.16 -5.02
CA ARG A 178 -14.37 -22.39 -3.85
C ARG A 178 -15.19 -22.40 -2.55
N ARG A 179 -16.16 -21.49 -2.40
CA ARG A 179 -17.09 -21.47 -1.25
C ARG A 179 -17.93 -22.74 -1.21
N TRP A 180 -18.53 -23.15 -2.33
CA TRP A 180 -19.31 -24.38 -2.41
C TRP A 180 -18.49 -25.64 -2.09
N ILE A 181 -17.26 -25.73 -2.59
CA ILE A 181 -16.33 -26.83 -2.28
C ILE A 181 -16.03 -26.84 -0.77
N SER A 182 -15.75 -25.69 -0.16
CA SER A 182 -15.49 -25.59 1.28
C SER A 182 -16.70 -26.02 2.11
N PHE A 183 -17.91 -25.58 1.77
CA PHE A 183 -19.14 -26.01 2.43
C PHE A 183 -19.37 -27.52 2.30
N ALA A 184 -19.14 -28.08 1.12
CA ALA A 184 -19.25 -29.52 0.90
C ALA A 184 -18.25 -30.31 1.76
N CYS A 185 -16.99 -29.86 1.86
CA CYS A 185 -15.99 -30.48 2.74
C CYS A 185 -16.42 -30.47 4.21
N VAL A 186 -16.92 -29.33 4.73
CA VAL A 186 -17.40 -29.24 6.11
C VAL A 186 -18.60 -30.16 6.35
N LEU A 187 -19.56 -30.19 5.43
CA LEU A 187 -20.71 -31.11 5.52
C LEU A 187 -20.28 -32.58 5.56
N VAL A 188 -19.34 -32.97 4.70
CA VAL A 188 -18.79 -34.33 4.70
C VAL A 188 -18.10 -34.65 6.02
N CYS A 189 -17.30 -33.73 6.57
CA CYS A 189 -16.63 -33.90 7.86
C CYS A 189 -17.62 -34.03 9.03
N VAL A 190 -18.69 -33.25 9.04
CA VAL A 190 -19.74 -33.33 10.08
C VAL A 190 -20.51 -34.64 9.96
N CYS A 191 -20.87 -35.06 8.75
CA CYS A 191 -21.57 -36.32 8.51
C CYS A 191 -20.72 -37.53 8.91
N SER A 192 -19.42 -37.55 8.60
CA SER A 192 -18.53 -38.64 9.00
C SER A 192 -18.35 -38.72 10.51
N ALA A 193 -18.24 -37.57 11.19
CA ALA A 193 -18.21 -37.52 12.65
C ALA A 193 -19.53 -38.04 13.28
N ALA A 194 -20.69 -37.66 12.72
CA ALA A 194 -21.99 -38.12 13.21
C ALA A 194 -22.19 -39.64 13.01
N LEU A 195 -21.73 -40.17 11.86
CA LEU A 195 -21.73 -41.61 11.58
C LEU A 195 -20.82 -42.36 12.57
N ALA A 196 -19.60 -41.87 12.82
CA ALA A 196 -18.68 -42.47 13.78
C ALA A 196 -19.20 -42.41 15.22
N ALA A 197 -19.95 -41.36 15.57
CA ALA A 197 -20.58 -41.20 16.87
C ALA A 197 -21.87 -42.04 17.05
N GLY A 198 -22.33 -42.76 16.02
CA GLY A 198 -23.51 -43.62 16.10
C GLY A 198 -24.85 -42.89 16.15
N LEU A 199 -24.89 -41.58 15.91
CA LEU A 199 -26.10 -40.74 15.98
C LEU A 199 -27.11 -41.05 14.86
N THR A 200 -26.67 -41.68 13.76
CA THR A 200 -27.50 -41.97 12.58
C THR A 200 -28.15 -43.36 12.59
N LEU A 201 -27.81 -44.23 13.56
CA LEU A 201 -28.37 -45.58 13.68
C LEU A 201 -29.72 -45.65 14.43
N GLY A 202 -30.23 -44.53 14.94
CA GLY A 202 -31.42 -44.47 15.81
C GLY A 202 -32.80 -44.58 15.15
N LEU A 203 -32.90 -44.87 13.84
CA LEU A 203 -34.20 -44.95 13.13
C LEU A 203 -34.56 -46.34 12.60
N ALA A 204 -33.74 -47.37 12.82
CA ALA A 204 -33.92 -48.69 12.20
C ALA A 204 -34.11 -49.88 13.17
N THR A 205 -34.42 -49.66 14.45
CA THR A 205 -34.72 -50.77 15.39
C THR A 205 -35.93 -50.47 16.27
N LEU A 206 -37.12 -50.42 15.67
CA LEU A 206 -38.35 -50.69 16.42
C LEU A 206 -38.56 -52.22 16.43
N GLU A 207 -37.85 -52.92 17.33
CA GLU A 207 -38.29 -54.24 17.78
C GLU A 207 -39.51 -54.04 18.68
N PRO A 208 -40.60 -54.84 18.54
CA PRO A 208 -41.73 -54.77 19.44
C PRO A 208 -41.34 -55.45 20.75
N PHE A 209 -40.63 -54.73 21.63
CA PHE A 209 -40.54 -55.13 23.02
C PHE A 209 -41.95 -55.04 23.61
N GLY A 210 -42.54 -56.20 23.90
CA GLY A 210 -43.79 -56.33 24.64
C GLY A 210 -43.62 -55.76 26.04
N LEU A 211 -43.81 -54.44 26.17
CA LEU A 211 -43.86 -53.73 27.44
C LEU A 211 -45.26 -53.89 28.02
N THR A 212 -45.45 -54.90 28.86
CA THR A 212 -46.58 -54.94 29.79
C THR A 212 -46.26 -54.08 31.01
N VAL A 213 -46.96 -52.94 31.11
CA VAL A 213 -46.87 -52.04 32.26
C VAL A 213 -47.53 -52.72 33.47
N VAL A 214 -46.72 -53.19 34.41
CA VAL A 214 -47.21 -53.69 35.71
C VAL A 214 -47.45 -52.48 36.60
N MET A 215 -48.72 -52.09 36.78
CA MET A 215 -49.11 -50.88 37.53
C MET A 215 -49.15 -51.06 39.06
N ALA A 216 -48.80 -52.23 39.60
CA ALA A 216 -48.80 -52.47 41.04
C ALA A 216 -47.56 -53.27 41.47
N THR A 217 -46.78 -52.71 42.38
CA THR A 217 -45.55 -53.30 42.94
C THR A 217 -45.73 -53.86 44.35
N SER A 218 -46.93 -53.77 44.93
CA SER A 218 -47.26 -54.26 46.28
C SER A 218 -48.55 -55.08 46.24
N GLU A 219 -48.54 -56.25 46.91
CA GLU A 219 -49.66 -57.20 46.97
C GLU A 219 -50.97 -56.58 47.50
N GLU A 220 -50.89 -55.53 48.30
CA GLU A 220 -52.04 -54.88 48.94
C GLU A 220 -52.88 -54.03 47.97
N HIS A 221 -52.32 -53.68 46.81
CA HIS A 221 -52.98 -52.88 45.78
C HIS A 221 -53.64 -53.70 44.66
N CYS A 222 -53.54 -55.03 44.70
CA CYS A 222 -54.20 -55.90 43.73
C CYS A 222 -55.68 -56.11 44.08
N LYS A 223 -56.57 -55.86 43.11
CA LYS A 223 -58.02 -56.01 43.30
C LYS A 223 -58.51 -57.45 43.17
N SER A 224 -57.73 -58.33 42.53
CA SER A 224 -58.09 -59.73 42.31
C SER A 224 -57.07 -60.71 42.88
N ARG A 225 -57.54 -61.88 43.30
CA ARG A 225 -56.70 -62.94 43.88
C ARG A 225 -55.74 -63.56 42.87
N GLU A 226 -56.13 -63.63 41.59
CA GLU A 226 -55.31 -64.19 40.51
C GLU A 226 -54.09 -63.30 40.18
N GLU A 227 -54.25 -61.98 40.29
CA GLU A 227 -53.18 -61.00 40.05
C GLU A 227 -52.10 -61.07 41.14
N ARG A 228 -52.52 -61.28 42.40
CA ARG A 228 -51.62 -61.47 43.54
C ARG A 228 -50.83 -62.78 43.46
N GLU A 229 -51.43 -63.85 42.93
CA GLU A 229 -50.74 -65.13 42.72
C GLU A 229 -49.76 -65.12 41.55
N LYS A 230 -49.97 -64.26 40.54
CA LYS A 230 -48.98 -64.05 39.48
C LYS A 230 -47.76 -63.27 40.00
N LEU A 231 -47.98 -62.18 40.74
CA LEU A 231 -46.90 -61.41 41.38
C LEU A 231 -46.02 -62.26 42.32
N ARG A 232 -46.61 -63.20 43.08
CA ARG A 232 -45.84 -64.14 43.92
C ARG A 232 -45.00 -65.15 43.16
N ARG A 233 -45.37 -65.49 41.92
CA ARG A 233 -44.58 -66.41 41.09
C ARG A 233 -43.42 -65.73 40.38
N ASP A 234 -43.51 -64.42 40.22
CA ASP A 234 -42.54 -63.61 39.47
C ASP A 234 -41.52 -62.88 40.37
N GLN A 235 -41.57 -63.07 41.70
CA GLN A 235 -40.56 -62.67 42.70
C GLN A 235 -39.76 -63.87 43.20
#